data_AF-A0A2H9MH79-F1
#
_entry.id   AF-A0A2H9MH79-F1
#
_cell.length_a   1.000
_cell.length_b   1.000
_cell.length_c   1.000
_cell.angle_alpha   90.00
_cell.angle_beta   90.00
_cell.angle_gamma   90.00
#
_symmetry.space_group_name_H-M   'P 1'
#
loop_
_entity.id
_entity.type
_entity.pdbx_description
1 polymer ?
#
loop_
_entity_poly.entity_id
_entity_poly.type
_entity_poly.pdbx_seq_one_letter_code
_entity_poly.pdbx_strand_id
1 'polypeptide(L)'
;MYKSLTKTLGFLLIWFGAGWLALPFIAESMLKYVPEEGSVNYTASFALAGVSFLLSLLCFIHCITAKPVKIYYKQVYRCPKCDSEIFPGTEYCPYCGSFIKSS
;
A
#
# COMPACT_ATOMS: atom_id res chain seq x y z
N MET A 1 -1.51 -7.69 10.58
CA MET A 1 -0.48 -7.54 9.54
C MET A 1 -0.62 -8.55 8.38
N TYR A 2 -1.12 -9.79 8.58
CA TYR A 2 -1.24 -10.80 7.50
C TYR A 2 -2.39 -10.55 6.48
N LYS A 3 -3.49 -9.90 6.90
CA LYS A 3 -4.70 -9.69 6.07
C LYS A 3 -4.52 -8.76 4.86
N SER A 4 -3.51 -7.88 4.87
CA SER A 4 -3.24 -6.96 3.76
C SER A 4 -2.42 -7.67 2.67
N LEU A 5 -1.46 -8.50 3.08
CA LEU A 5 -0.55 -9.22 2.18
C LEU A 5 -1.26 -10.25 1.29
N THR A 6 -2.31 -10.90 1.80
CA THR A 6 -3.08 -11.89 1.03
C THR A 6 -3.91 -11.25 -0.10
N LYS A 7 -4.36 -10.00 0.07
CA LYS A 7 -5.12 -9.29 -0.97
C LYS A 7 -4.23 -8.87 -2.13
N THR A 8 -3.04 -8.36 -1.84
CA THR A 8 -2.11 -7.91 -2.88
C THR A 8 -1.48 -9.09 -3.64
N LEU A 9 -1.21 -10.21 -2.96
CA LEU A 9 -0.71 -11.43 -3.60
C LEU A 9 -1.75 -12.06 -4.55
N GLY A 10 -3.03 -12.05 -4.17
CA GLY A 10 -4.11 -12.53 -5.03
C GLY A 10 -4.23 -11.70 -6.31
N PHE A 11 -4.11 -10.37 -6.21
CA PHE A 11 -4.16 -9.48 -7.37
C PHE A 11 -2.97 -9.71 -8.32
N LEU A 12 -1.78 -9.98 -7.77
CA LEU A 12 -0.58 -10.27 -8.54
C LEU A 12 -0.67 -11.62 -9.26
N LEU A 13 -1.20 -12.66 -8.60
CA LEU A 13 -1.44 -13.97 -9.23
C LEU A 13 -2.47 -13.91 -10.36
N ILE A 14 -3.52 -13.10 -10.20
CA ILE A 14 -4.53 -12.89 -11.25
C ILE A 14 -3.91 -12.14 -12.44
N TRP A 15 -3.12 -11.09 -12.17
CA TRP A 15 -2.53 -10.28 -13.23
C TRP A 15 -1.45 -11.04 -14.04
N PHE A 16 -0.58 -11.79 -13.35
CA PHE A 16 0.42 -12.63 -14.00
C PHE A 16 -0.18 -13.87 -14.66
N GLY A 17 -1.15 -14.52 -14.02
CA GLY A 17 -1.80 -15.72 -14.54
C GLY A 17 -2.64 -15.45 -15.79
N ALA A 18 -3.44 -14.38 -15.78
CA ALA A 18 -4.29 -14.03 -16.92
C ALA A 18 -3.48 -13.47 -18.11
N GLY A 19 -2.43 -12.70 -17.85
CA GLY A 19 -1.56 -12.16 -18.90
C GLY A 19 -0.80 -13.24 -19.67
N TRP A 20 -0.28 -14.26 -18.97
CA TRP A 20 0.50 -15.34 -19.58
C TRP A 20 -0.35 -16.32 -20.41
N LEU A 21 -1.61 -16.53 -20.03
CA LEU A 21 -2.53 -17.39 -20.78
C LEU A 21 -3.07 -16.74 -22.06
N ALA A 22 -3.08 -15.40 -22.14
CA ALA A 22 -3.52 -14.67 -23.34
C ALA A 22 -2.41 -14.48 -24.39
N LEU A 23 -1.14 -14.58 -24.00
CA LEU A 23 0.02 -14.46 -24.88
C LEU A 23 -0.02 -15.38 -26.13
N PRO A 24 -0.37 -16.68 -26.04
CA PRO A 24 -0.50 -17.52 -27.23
C PRO A 24 -1.66 -17.11 -28.14
N PHE A 25 -2.78 -16.65 -27.57
CA PHE A 25 -3.97 -16.24 -28.33
C PHE A 25 -3.74 -14.92 -29.09
N ILE A 26 -2.98 -14.00 -28.50
CA ILE A 26 -2.63 -12.72 -29.13
C ILE A 26 -1.58 -12.94 -30.24
N ALA A 27 -0.63 -13.85 -30.04
CA ALA A 27 0.41 -14.17 -31.04
C ALA A 27 -0.18 -14.67 -32.36
N GLU A 28 -1.22 -15.50 -32.33
CA GLU A 28 -1.89 -15.99 -33.55
C GLU A 28 -2.66 -14.89 -34.29
N SER A 29 -3.29 -13.95 -33.56
CA SER A 29 -4.03 -12.84 -34.16
C SER A 29 -3.13 -11.75 -34.76
N MET A 30 -1.90 -11.57 -34.25
CA MET A 30 -0.94 -10.58 -34.75
C MET A 30 -0.26 -11.02 -36.05
N LEU A 31 -0.13 -12.33 -36.32
CA LEU A 31 0.45 -12.84 -37.56
C LEU A 31 -0.39 -12.52 -38.81
N LYS A 32 -1.68 -12.21 -38.63
CA LYS A 32 -2.56 -11.83 -39.74
C LYS A 32 -2.48 -10.35 -40.13
N TYR A 33 -1.78 -9.54 -39.32
CA TYR A 33 -1.67 -8.09 -39.47
C TYR A 33 -0.21 -7.62 -39.58
N VAL A 34 0.70 -8.49 -40.02
CA VAL A 34 2.07 -8.10 -40.39
C VAL A 34 2.05 -7.59 -41.84
N PRO A 35 2.13 -6.28 -42.08
CA PRO A 35 2.42 -5.79 -43.43
C PRO A 35 3.83 -6.22 -43.82
N GLU A 36 3.97 -6.81 -45.00
CA GLU A 36 5.28 -6.95 -45.66
C GLU A 36 5.88 -5.56 -45.85
N GLU A 37 7.17 -5.45 -45.51
CA GLU A 37 8.03 -4.27 -45.69
C GLU A 37 7.84 -3.09 -44.73
N GLY A 38 8.16 -3.34 -43.47
CA GLY A 38 8.58 -2.30 -42.53
C GLY A 38 9.14 -2.96 -41.28
N SER A 39 10.42 -2.76 -40.99
CA SER A 39 11.15 -3.40 -39.88
C SER A 39 10.48 -3.12 -38.53
N VAL A 40 9.54 -3.99 -38.14
CA VAL A 40 8.94 -3.94 -36.80
C VAL A 40 10.04 -4.33 -35.83
N ASN A 41 10.57 -3.35 -35.10
CA ASN A 41 11.61 -3.55 -34.11
C ASN A 41 11.02 -4.29 -32.90
N TYR A 42 11.01 -5.62 -32.93
CA TYR A 42 10.58 -6.48 -31.82
C TYR A 42 11.28 -6.10 -30.50
N THR A 43 12.48 -5.54 -30.58
CA THR A 43 13.24 -4.96 -29.46
C THR A 43 12.47 -3.87 -28.71
N ALA A 44 11.72 -3.02 -29.40
CA ALA A 44 10.93 -1.95 -28.78
C ALA A 44 9.72 -2.52 -28.00
N SER A 45 9.07 -3.55 -28.51
CA SER A 45 7.93 -4.21 -27.84
C SER A 45 8.35 -4.91 -26.54
N PHE A 46 9.48 -5.63 -26.56
CA PHE A 46 10.02 -6.25 -25.34
C PHE A 46 10.54 -5.22 -24.33
N ALA A 47 11.12 -4.12 -24.81
CA ALA A 47 11.59 -3.04 -23.94
C ALA A 47 10.42 -2.38 -23.18
N LEU A 48 9.30 -2.08 -23.86
CA LEU A 48 8.13 -1.47 -23.23
C LEU A 48 7.47 -2.40 -22.19
N ALA A 49 7.37 -3.70 -22.50
CA ALA A 49 6.86 -4.69 -21.54
C ALA A 49 7.75 -4.79 -20.29
N GLY A 50 9.08 -4.78 -20.47
CA GLY A 50 10.04 -4.80 -19.36
C GLY A 50 9.96 -3.55 -18.48
N VAL A 51 9.83 -2.36 -19.08
CA VAL A 51 9.67 -1.10 -18.33
C VAL A 51 8.38 -1.09 -17.52
N SER A 52 7.25 -1.54 -18.12
CA SER A 52 5.98 -1.64 -17.41
C SER A 52 6.06 -2.59 -16.21
N PHE A 53 6.80 -3.69 -16.35
CA PHE A 53 7.02 -4.66 -15.29
C PHE A 53 7.81 -4.08 -14.12
N LEU A 54 8.94 -3.43 -14.42
CA LEU A 54 9.82 -2.82 -13.43
C LEU A 54 9.09 -1.72 -12.66
N LEU A 55 8.29 -0.89 -13.34
CA LEU A 55 7.52 0.16 -12.69
C LEU A 55 6.46 -0.40 -11.73
N SER A 56 5.78 -1.47 -12.13
CA SER A 56 4.81 -2.18 -11.27
C SER A 56 5.48 -2.80 -10.04
N LEU A 57 6.66 -3.40 -10.21
CA LEU A 57 7.43 -4.01 -9.13
C LEU A 57 7.93 -2.96 -8.13
N LEU A 58 8.42 -1.82 -8.61
CA LEU A 58 8.82 -0.70 -7.76
C LEU A 58 7.63 -0.17 -6.94
N CYS A 59 6.48 0.05 -7.57
CA CYS A 59 5.28 0.50 -6.89
C CYS A 59 4.84 -0.50 -5.80
N PHE A 60 4.89 -1.79 -6.11
CA PHE A 60 4.57 -2.86 -5.16
C PHE A 60 5.53 -2.91 -3.97
N ILE A 61 6.84 -2.75 -4.19
CA ILE A 61 7.85 -2.67 -3.12
C ILE A 61 7.58 -1.46 -2.23
N HIS A 62 7.27 -0.29 -2.81
CA HIS A 62 6.89 0.90 -2.04
C HIS A 62 5.64 0.67 -1.18
N CYS A 63 4.62 0.01 -1.72
CA CYS A 63 3.41 -0.33 -0.97
C CYS A 63 3.68 -1.30 0.19
N ILE A 64 4.57 -2.28 0.02
CA ILE A 64 4.90 -3.24 1.10
C ILE A 64 5.80 -2.61 2.17
N THR A 65 6.74 -1.76 1.76
CA THR A 65 7.70 -1.13 2.67
C THR A 65 7.13 0.06 3.42
N ALA A 66 5.96 0.58 3.02
CA ALA A 66 5.21 1.58 3.76
C ALA A 66 4.86 1.06 5.17
N LYS A 67 5.63 1.49 6.17
CA LYS A 67 5.40 1.12 7.57
C LYS A 67 4.05 1.70 8.02
N PRO A 68 3.21 0.91 8.70
CA PRO A 68 1.95 1.43 9.23
C PRO A 68 2.25 2.51 10.27
N VAL A 69 1.65 3.70 10.10
CA VAL A 69 1.71 4.77 11.10
C VAL A 69 0.99 4.27 12.36
N LYS A 70 1.73 4.12 13.46
CA LYS A 70 1.12 3.85 14.77
C LYS A 70 0.43 5.12 15.24
N ILE A 71 -0.90 5.14 15.23
CA ILE A 71 -1.69 6.22 15.80
C ILE A 71 -1.69 6.04 17.31
N TYR A 72 -0.95 6.88 18.02
CA TYR A 72 -0.99 6.96 19.47
C TYR A 72 -2.10 7.94 19.86
N TYR A 73 -3.23 7.41 20.33
CA TYR A 73 -4.28 8.24 20.93
C TYR A 73 -3.79 8.71 22.30
N LYS A 74 -3.64 10.02 22.45
CA LYS A 74 -3.33 10.64 23.74
C LYS A 74 -4.61 10.64 24.57
N GLN A 75 -4.69 9.78 25.57
CA GLN A 75 -5.79 9.81 26.53
C GLN A 75 -5.73 11.14 27.29
N VAL A 76 -6.83 11.87 27.32
CA VAL A 76 -6.97 13.13 28.07
C VAL A 76 -8.05 12.88 29.12
N TYR A 77 -7.74 13.16 30.38
CA TYR A 77 -8.69 13.01 31.47
C TYR A 77 -9.18 14.39 31.90
N ARG A 78 -10.36 14.48 32.51
CA ARG A 78 -10.83 15.73 33.09
C ARG A 78 -10.68 15.69 34.60
N CYS A 79 -10.23 16.80 35.17
CA CYS A 79 -10.16 16.93 36.61
C CYS A 79 -11.57 16.95 37.22
N PRO A 80 -11.91 16.09 38.19
CA PRO A 80 -13.25 16.05 38.77
C PRO A 80 -13.61 17.31 39.59
N LYS A 81 -12.63 18.17 39.90
CA LYS A 81 -12.84 19.38 40.72
C LYS A 81 -13.03 20.65 39.90
N CYS A 82 -12.23 20.84 38.84
CA CYS A 82 -12.24 22.07 38.04
C CYS A 82 -12.56 21.83 36.55
N ASP A 83 -12.85 20.59 36.16
CA ASP A 83 -13.14 20.14 34.79
C ASP A 83 -12.04 20.44 33.75
N SER A 84 -10.84 20.84 34.21
CA SER A 84 -9.70 21.09 33.33
C SER A 84 -9.15 19.79 32.75
N GLU A 85 -8.72 19.84 31.49
CA GLU A 85 -8.07 18.72 30.82
C GLU A 85 -6.67 18.48 31.38
N ILE A 86 -6.47 17.27 31.89
CA ILE A 86 -5.24 16.81 32.54
C ILE A 86 -4.70 15.58 31.82
N PHE A 87 -3.39 15.41 31.90
CA PHE A 87 -2.70 14.27 31.30
C PHE A 87 -2.73 13.07 32.25
N PRO A 88 -2.82 11.84 31.73
CA PRO A 88 -2.73 10.64 32.55
C PRO A 88 -1.36 10.56 33.23
N GLY A 89 -1.33 10.19 34.51
CA GLY A 89 -0.11 10.10 35.31
C GLY A 89 0.21 11.31 36.19
N THR A 90 -0.62 12.35 36.21
CA THR A 90 -0.47 13.47 37.16
C THR A 90 -1.16 13.16 38.48
N GLU A 91 -0.42 13.15 39.58
CA GLU A 91 -0.97 12.98 40.94
C GLU A 91 -1.75 14.21 41.42
N TYR A 92 -1.39 15.40 40.92
CA TYR A 92 -2.00 16.68 41.28
C TYR A 92 -2.42 17.43 40.02
N CYS A 93 -3.59 18.08 40.07
CA CYS A 93 -4.07 18.91 38.98
C CYS A 93 -3.21 20.19 38.87
N PRO A 94 -2.60 20.51 37.71
CA PRO A 94 -1.79 21.71 37.54
C PRO A 94 -2.61 23.00 37.55
N TYR A 95 -3.94 22.92 37.37
CA TYR A 95 -4.82 24.09 37.32
C TYR A 95 -5.39 24.47 38.69
N CYS A 96 -5.80 23.49 39.51
CA CYS A 96 -6.48 23.74 40.78
C CYS A 96 -5.75 23.17 42.01
N GLY A 97 -4.65 22.44 41.83
CA GLY A 97 -3.85 21.87 42.91
C GLY A 97 -4.50 20.69 43.65
N SER A 98 -5.66 20.20 43.21
CA SER A 98 -6.30 19.05 43.87
C SER A 98 -5.60 17.74 43.54
N PHE A 99 -5.50 16.85 44.53
CA PHE A 99 -5.05 15.48 44.35
C PHE A 99 -6.04 14.68 43.48
N ILE A 100 -5.52 14.03 42.44
CA ILE A 100 -6.29 13.21 41.50
C ILE A 100 -6.02 11.75 41.86
N LYS A 101 -7.03 11.07 42.39
CA LYS A 101 -6.93 9.64 42.71
C LYS A 101 -6.98 8.84 41.41
N SER A 102 -5.84 8.35 40.93
CA SER A 102 -5.80 7.39 39.82
C SER A 102 -6.40 6.06 40.29
N SER A 103 -7.55 5.67 39.74
CA SER A 103 -8.18 4.37 40.00
C SER A 103 -7.99 3.41 38.84
#